data_AF-A0A4Q4X0N5-F1
#
_entry.id   AF-A0A4Q4X0N5-F1
#
_cell.length_a   1.000
_cell.length_b   1.000
_cell.length_c   1.000
_cell.angle_alpha   90.00
_cell.angle_beta   90.00
_cell.angle_gamma   90.00
#
_symmetry.space_group_name_H-M   'P 1'
#
loop_
_entity.id
_entity.type
_entity.pdbx_description
1 polymer ?
#
loop_
_entity_poly.entity_id
_entity_poly.type
_entity_poly.pdbx_seq_one_letter_code
_entity_poly.pdbx_strand_id
1 'polypeptide(L)'
;MTSARGDLPDQVLGETVVFPAGPALAEELCDEKRFRKFVRGPIIEIRYGAGDSLFAAFDHEENCGVAHRIIGPHLYHDVVAGMFDEMRDNMMELIAKWRSLGPDASRASAIGELNRLNLEATRHTLFGQRLGCLGGPNTT
;
A
#
# COMPACT_ATOMS: atom_id res chain seq x y z
N MET A 1 -21.02 6.43 -21.31
CA MET A 1 -20.91 5.61 -22.54
C MET A 1 -19.52 5.02 -22.55
N THR A 2 -19.35 3.81 -22.03
CA THR A 2 -18.06 3.11 -21.97
C THR A 2 -17.83 2.43 -23.32
N SER A 3 -16.79 2.81 -24.04
CA SER A 3 -16.44 2.23 -25.33
C SER A 3 -15.67 0.91 -25.11
N ALA A 4 -16.11 -0.16 -25.75
CA ALA A 4 -15.63 -1.53 -25.55
C ALA A 4 -14.27 -1.85 -26.22
N ARG A 5 -13.38 -0.87 -26.37
CA ARG A 5 -12.02 -1.05 -26.90
C ARG A 5 -11.05 -0.37 -25.94
N GLY A 6 -10.27 -1.14 -25.19
CA GLY A 6 -9.30 -0.68 -24.17
C GLY A 6 -8.09 0.07 -24.73
N ASP A 7 -8.22 0.65 -25.92
CA ASP A 7 -7.13 1.20 -26.73
C ASP A 7 -7.40 2.68 -27.06
N LEU A 8 -8.57 3.21 -26.67
CA LEU A 8 -8.97 4.60 -26.91
C LEU A 8 -9.08 5.37 -25.59
N PRO A 9 -8.67 6.64 -25.55
CA PRO A 9 -8.73 7.43 -24.35
C PRO A 9 -10.18 7.71 -23.92
N ASP A 10 -10.46 7.48 -22.65
CA ASP A 10 -11.68 7.91 -21.99
C ASP A 10 -11.51 9.34 -21.45
N GLN A 11 -12.57 10.15 -21.50
CA GLN A 11 -12.59 11.45 -20.85
C GLN A 11 -13.00 11.27 -19.39
N VAL A 12 -12.07 11.52 -18.47
CA VAL A 12 -12.31 11.47 -17.02
C VAL A 12 -12.04 12.85 -16.47
N LEU A 13 -13.08 13.50 -15.92
CA LEU A 13 -12.99 14.85 -15.33
C LEU A 13 -12.40 15.91 -16.29
N GLY A 14 -12.65 15.78 -17.60
CA GLY A 14 -12.14 16.69 -18.63
C GLY A 14 -10.68 16.45 -19.03
N GLU A 15 -10.05 15.41 -18.48
CA GLU A 15 -8.72 14.94 -18.85
C GLU A 15 -8.83 13.64 -19.64
N THR A 16 -7.97 13.51 -20.64
CA THR A 16 -7.82 12.30 -21.45
C THR A 16 -7.05 11.26 -20.64
N VAL A 17 -7.70 10.16 -20.26
CA VAL A 17 -7.08 9.04 -19.53
C VAL A 17 -7.14 7.79 -20.38
N VAL A 18 -6.01 7.10 -20.50
CA VAL A 18 -5.91 5.83 -21.23
C VAL A 18 -5.85 4.70 -20.21
N PHE A 19 -6.71 3.69 -20.37
CA PHE A 19 -6.76 2.49 -19.52
C PHE A 19 -6.26 1.26 -20.31
N PRO A 20 -4.94 1.09 -20.44
CA PRO A 20 -4.35 -0.03 -21.17
C PRO A 20 -4.66 -1.35 -20.45
N ALA A 21 -5.10 -2.35 -21.21
CA ALA A 21 -5.48 -3.65 -20.68
C ALA A 21 -4.84 -4.80 -21.47
N GLY A 22 -4.31 -5.79 -20.76
CA GLY A 22 -3.71 -6.99 -21.33
C GLY A 22 -2.18 -7.04 -21.20
N PRO A 23 -1.59 -8.25 -21.30
CA PRO A 23 -0.18 -8.48 -20.97
C PRO A 23 0.79 -7.75 -21.91
N ALA A 24 0.49 -7.66 -23.21
CA ALA A 24 1.39 -7.01 -24.18
C ALA A 24 1.51 -5.49 -23.93
N LEU A 25 0.39 -4.82 -23.61
CA LEU A 25 0.41 -3.40 -23.26
C LEU A 25 1.08 -3.17 -21.89
N ALA A 26 0.86 -4.07 -20.93
CA ALA A 26 1.52 -4.00 -19.63
C ALA A 26 3.06 -4.13 -19.79
N GLU A 27 3.53 -5.06 -20.62
CA GLU A 27 4.95 -5.22 -20.94
C GLU A 27 5.52 -3.95 -21.58
N GLU A 28 4.79 -3.34 -22.51
CA GLU A 28 5.19 -2.09 -23.15
C GLU A 28 5.33 -0.92 -22.15
N LEU A 29 4.37 -0.78 -21.24
CA LEU A 29 4.33 0.30 -20.24
C LEU A 29 5.34 0.13 -19.12
N CYS A 30 5.85 -1.09 -18.93
CA CYS A 30 6.92 -1.39 -17.99
C CYS A 30 8.33 -1.11 -18.54
N ASP A 31 8.48 -0.68 -19.81
CA ASP A 31 9.76 -0.22 -20.33
C ASP A 31 10.12 1.16 -19.76
N GLU A 32 10.98 1.17 -18.74
CA GLU A 32 11.45 2.37 -18.04
C GLU A 32 12.24 3.36 -18.93
N LYS A 33 12.68 2.94 -20.13
CA LYS A 33 13.31 3.86 -21.11
C LYS A 33 12.28 4.74 -21.81
N ARG A 34 11.01 4.33 -21.79
CA ARG A 34 9.90 4.96 -22.53
C ARG A 34 8.86 5.54 -21.60
N PHE A 35 8.62 4.88 -20.47
CA PHE A 35 7.59 5.23 -19.50
C PHE A 35 8.18 5.40 -18.11
N ARG A 36 7.52 6.21 -17.30
CA ARG A 36 7.88 6.45 -15.90
C ARG A 36 6.63 6.63 -15.06
N LYS A 37 6.77 6.48 -13.76
CA LYS A 37 5.70 6.81 -12.81
C LYS A 37 5.23 8.25 -13.01
N PHE A 38 3.92 8.43 -13.13
CA PHE A 38 3.32 9.75 -13.26
C PHE A 38 2.57 10.12 -11.99
N VAL A 39 3.04 11.15 -11.30
CA VAL A 39 2.42 11.68 -10.08
C VAL A 39 1.38 12.72 -10.45
N ARG A 40 0.10 12.35 -10.33
CA ARG A 40 -1.06 13.20 -10.62
C ARG A 40 -2.26 12.86 -9.74
N GLY A 41 -3.29 13.71 -9.81
CA GLY A 41 -4.59 13.47 -9.20
C GLY A 41 -4.46 13.21 -7.69
N PRO A 42 -5.04 12.12 -7.16
CA PRO A 42 -5.03 11.83 -5.73
C PRO A 42 -3.63 11.77 -5.09
N ILE A 43 -2.58 11.43 -5.84
CA ILE A 43 -1.21 11.36 -5.29
C ILE A 43 -0.68 12.76 -4.95
N ILE A 44 -1.09 13.80 -5.68
CA ILE A 44 -0.76 15.19 -5.35
C ILE A 44 -1.39 15.58 -4.01
N GLU A 45 -2.62 15.14 -3.75
CA GLU A 45 -3.29 15.41 -2.47
C GLU A 45 -2.58 14.70 -1.30
N ILE A 46 -2.17 13.44 -1.50
CA ILE A 46 -1.38 12.68 -0.51
C ILE A 46 -0.04 13.38 -0.21
N ARG A 47 0.57 14.01 -1.23
CA ARG A 47 1.84 14.73 -1.10
C ARG A 47 1.78 15.85 -0.06
N TYR A 48 0.63 16.51 0.13
CA TYR A 48 0.50 17.55 1.17
C TYR A 48 0.76 17.02 2.59
N GLY A 49 0.49 15.73 2.84
CA GLY A 49 0.80 15.08 4.12
C GLY A 49 2.11 14.30 4.11
N ALA A 50 2.46 13.68 2.98
CA ALA A 50 3.60 12.75 2.89
C ALA A 50 4.89 13.35 2.31
N GLY A 51 4.85 14.60 1.84
CA GLY A 51 5.99 15.25 1.20
C GLY A 51 6.52 14.47 -0.01
N ASP A 52 7.82 14.54 -0.24
CA ASP A 52 8.56 13.82 -1.29
C ASP A 52 8.92 12.38 -0.92
N SER A 53 8.03 11.69 -0.20
CA SER A 53 8.14 10.25 0.04
C SER A 53 8.26 9.45 -1.27
N LEU A 54 8.78 8.22 -1.19
CA LEU A 54 8.86 7.28 -2.34
C LEU A 54 7.53 7.11 -3.09
N PHE A 55 6.40 7.29 -2.39
CA PHE A 55 5.09 7.20 -2.99
C PHE A 55 4.66 8.48 -3.75
N ALA A 56 5.08 9.66 -3.31
CA ALA A 56 4.59 10.95 -3.81
C ALA A 56 5.65 11.86 -4.44
N ALA A 57 6.90 11.43 -4.49
CA ALA A 57 7.99 12.16 -5.16
C ALA A 57 7.80 12.23 -6.68
N PHE A 58 8.06 13.40 -7.25
CA PHE A 58 8.17 13.58 -8.70
C PHE A 58 9.48 12.97 -9.23
N ASP A 59 9.47 12.60 -10.50
CA ASP A 59 10.62 11.97 -11.19
C ASP A 59 11.92 12.78 -11.12
N HIS A 60 11.82 14.12 -11.12
CA HIS A 60 12.98 15.01 -11.08
C HIS A 60 13.52 15.26 -9.66
N GLU A 61 12.87 14.73 -8.62
CA GLU A 61 13.29 14.92 -7.24
C GLU A 61 14.32 13.87 -6.82
N GLU A 62 15.52 14.32 -6.48
CA GLU A 62 16.64 13.44 -6.10
C GLU A 62 16.33 12.59 -4.85
N ASN A 63 15.54 13.12 -3.93
CA ASN A 63 15.21 12.48 -2.65
C ASN A 63 14.56 11.11 -2.82
N CYS A 64 13.80 10.89 -3.90
CA CYS A 64 13.24 9.57 -4.22
C CYS A 64 14.36 8.54 -4.42
N GLY A 65 15.37 8.88 -5.22
CA GLY A 65 16.50 8.01 -5.50
C GLY A 65 17.36 7.74 -4.27
N VAL A 66 17.56 8.75 -3.41
CA VAL A 66 18.27 8.59 -2.14
C VAL A 66 17.50 7.65 -1.20
N ALA A 67 16.23 7.94 -0.94
CA ALA A 67 15.39 7.12 -0.07
C ALA A 67 15.27 5.67 -0.58
N HIS A 68 15.16 5.48 -1.90
CA HIS A 68 15.04 4.15 -2.52
C HIS A 68 16.29 3.30 -2.27
N ARG A 69 17.49 3.89 -2.39
CA ARG A 69 18.75 3.20 -2.10
C ARG A 69 18.93 2.89 -0.62
N ILE A 70 18.42 3.75 0.27
CA ILE A 70 18.48 3.52 1.72
C ILE A 70 17.56 2.37 2.12
N ILE A 71 16.28 2.39 1.71
CA ILE A 71 15.30 1.41 2.18
C ILE A 71 15.37 0.07 1.44
N GLY A 72 15.81 0.07 0.17
CA GLY A 72 15.80 -1.12 -0.69
C GLY A 72 16.41 -2.37 -0.02
N PRO A 73 17.61 -2.30 0.57
CA PRO A 73 18.22 -3.44 1.25
C PRO A 73 17.43 -4.00 2.42
N HIS A 74 16.64 -3.17 3.11
CA HIS A 74 15.80 -3.60 4.23
C HIS A 74 14.54 -4.34 3.79
N LEU A 75 14.21 -4.29 2.50
CA LEU A 75 13.03 -4.91 1.91
C LEU A 75 13.38 -6.11 1.02
N TYR A 76 14.64 -6.57 1.04
CA TYR A 76 15.02 -7.80 0.36
C TYR A 76 14.38 -9.03 0.99
N HIS A 77 14.11 -10.03 0.16
CA HIS A 77 13.40 -11.25 0.55
C HIS A 77 13.95 -11.86 1.85
N ASP A 78 15.26 -12.04 1.95
CA ASP A 78 15.88 -12.69 3.11
C ASP A 78 15.80 -11.84 4.39
N VAL A 79 15.80 -10.51 4.24
CA VAL A 79 15.62 -9.58 5.36
C VAL A 79 14.17 -9.60 5.84
N VAL A 80 13.22 -9.55 4.90
CA VAL A 80 11.77 -9.63 5.20
C VAL A 80 11.41 -10.99 5.80
N ALA A 81 12.05 -12.07 5.38
CA ALA A 81 11.88 -13.40 5.97
C ALA A 81 12.25 -13.40 7.47
N GLY A 82 13.25 -12.62 7.87
CA GLY A 82 13.62 -12.43 9.28
C GLY A 82 12.56 -11.70 10.12
N MET A 83 11.63 -10.97 9.49
CA MET A 83 10.52 -10.27 10.17
C MET A 83 9.31 -11.19 10.40
N PHE A 84 9.32 -12.43 9.88
CA PHE A 84 8.15 -13.31 9.87
C PHE A 84 7.62 -13.63 11.26
N ASP A 85 8.50 -13.89 12.23
CA ASP A 85 8.08 -14.23 13.59
C ASP A 85 7.27 -13.09 14.22
N GLU A 86 7.72 -11.83 14.08
CA GLU A 86 7.00 -10.66 14.58
C GLU A 86 5.65 -10.45 13.86
N MET A 87 5.60 -10.65 12.53
CA MET A 87 4.35 -10.59 11.77
C MET A 87 3.35 -11.67 12.24
N ARG A 88 3.83 -12.90 12.42
CA ARG A 88 3.04 -14.02 12.92
C ARG A 88 2.50 -13.71 14.32
N ASP A 89 3.33 -13.19 15.21
CA ASP A 89 2.93 -12.93 16.60
C ASP A 89 1.83 -11.87 16.66
N ASN A 90 1.93 -10.79 15.86
CA ASN A 90 0.85 -9.80 15.70
C ASN A 90 -0.46 -10.43 15.18
N MET A 91 -0.38 -11.35 14.22
CA MET A 91 -1.55 -12.08 13.73
C MET A 91 -2.16 -12.98 14.81
N MET A 92 -1.33 -13.63 15.62
CA MET A 92 -1.79 -14.47 16.72
C MET A 92 -2.55 -13.67 17.79
N GLU A 93 -2.14 -12.43 18.05
CA GLU A 93 -2.89 -11.51 18.91
C GLU A 93 -4.28 -11.19 18.33
N LEU A 94 -4.37 -10.92 17.02
CA LEU A 94 -5.66 -10.71 16.37
C LEU A 94 -6.55 -11.96 16.46
N ILE A 95 -6.00 -13.14 16.20
CA ILE A 95 -6.71 -14.42 16.32
C ILE A 95 -7.21 -14.63 17.75
N ALA A 96 -6.39 -14.33 18.76
CA ALA A 96 -6.78 -14.42 20.15
C ALA A 96 -7.93 -13.46 20.48
N LYS A 97 -7.88 -12.23 19.99
CA LYS A 97 -8.97 -11.26 20.10
C LYS A 97 -10.26 -11.82 19.47
N TRP A 98 -10.21 -12.31 18.24
CA TRP A 98 -11.39 -12.88 17.58
C TRP A 98 -11.97 -14.07 18.34
N ARG A 99 -11.12 -14.95 18.90
CA ARG A 99 -11.57 -16.05 19.76
C ARG A 99 -12.29 -15.57 21.02
N SER A 100 -11.86 -14.45 21.60
CA SER A 100 -12.50 -13.88 22.79
C SER A 100 -13.88 -13.26 22.55
N LEU A 101 -14.22 -12.92 21.30
CA LEU A 101 -15.53 -12.31 20.97
C LEU A 101 -16.68 -13.32 21.05
N GLY A 102 -16.40 -14.63 20.95
CA GLY A 102 -17.43 -15.66 21.05
C GLY A 102 -18.60 -15.44 20.07
N PRO A 103 -19.86 -15.61 20.50
CA PRO A 103 -21.04 -15.40 19.65
C PRO A 103 -21.18 -13.98 19.08
N ASP A 104 -20.49 -12.99 19.66
CA ASP A 104 -20.54 -11.58 19.26
C ASP A 104 -19.53 -11.24 18.13
N ALA A 105 -19.04 -12.25 17.40
CA ALA A 105 -18.09 -12.08 16.29
C ALA A 105 -18.59 -11.13 15.20
N SER A 106 -19.92 -10.94 15.06
CA SER A 106 -20.53 -9.96 14.14
C SER A 106 -20.16 -8.50 14.44
N ARG A 107 -19.60 -8.22 15.62
CA ARG A 107 -19.13 -6.88 16.01
C ARG A 107 -17.73 -6.55 15.48
N ALA A 108 -17.00 -7.52 14.94
CA ALA A 108 -15.68 -7.28 14.35
C ALA A 108 -15.79 -7.00 12.85
N SER A 109 -15.46 -5.78 12.43
CA SER A 109 -15.28 -5.46 11.02
C SER A 109 -13.99 -6.10 10.50
N ALA A 110 -14.10 -7.03 9.56
CA ALA A 110 -12.93 -7.67 8.95
C ALA A 110 -11.96 -6.64 8.35
N ILE A 111 -12.47 -5.63 7.64
CA ILE A 111 -11.65 -4.55 7.06
C ILE A 111 -10.99 -3.72 8.16
N GLY A 112 -11.74 -3.35 9.20
CA GLY A 112 -11.21 -2.55 10.31
C GLY A 112 -10.08 -3.27 11.05
N GLU A 113 -10.26 -4.56 11.33
CA GLU A 113 -9.30 -5.38 12.04
C GLU A 113 -8.05 -5.69 11.20
N LEU A 114 -8.21 -5.98 9.91
CA LEU A 114 -7.07 -6.20 9.01
C LEU A 114 -6.28 -4.92 8.75
N ASN A 115 -6.94 -3.76 8.71
CA ASN A 115 -6.24 -2.47 8.64
C ASN A 115 -5.40 -2.19 9.89
N ARG A 116 -5.93 -2.51 11.08
CA ARG A 116 -5.17 -2.41 12.34
C ARG A 116 -4.01 -3.38 12.36
N LEU A 117 -4.21 -4.63 11.93
CA LEU A 117 -3.14 -5.61 11.81
C LEU A 117 -2.01 -5.14 10.88
N ASN A 118 -2.34 -4.64 9.69
CA ASN A 118 -1.35 -4.13 8.76
C ASN A 118 -0.53 -3.00 9.39
N LEU A 119 -1.20 -2.05 10.05
CA LEU A 119 -0.53 -0.94 10.72
C LEU A 119 0.36 -1.40 11.88
N GLU A 120 -0.13 -2.27 12.77
CA GLU A 120 0.65 -2.82 13.89
C GLU A 120 1.86 -3.61 13.37
N ALA A 121 1.67 -4.50 12.39
CA ALA A 121 2.73 -5.33 11.83
C ALA A 121 3.81 -4.50 11.14
N THR A 122 3.43 -3.52 10.34
CA THR A 122 4.37 -2.62 9.67
C THR A 122 5.17 -1.79 10.68
N ARG A 123 4.50 -1.26 11.73
CA ARG A 123 5.16 -0.47 12.78
C ARG A 123 6.10 -1.30 13.63
N HIS A 124 5.70 -2.53 13.96
CA HIS A 124 6.50 -3.44 14.75
C HIS A 124 7.76 -3.85 13.97
N THR A 125 7.60 -4.35 12.75
CA THR A 125 8.69 -4.95 11.97
C THR A 125 9.64 -3.94 11.33
N LEU A 126 9.13 -2.82 10.81
CA LEU A 126 9.99 -1.84 10.13
C LEU A 126 10.54 -0.76 11.06
N PHE A 127 9.88 -0.50 12.19
CA PHE A 127 10.22 0.62 13.08
C PHE A 127 10.48 0.19 14.53
N GLY A 128 10.37 -1.10 14.87
CA GLY A 128 10.54 -1.61 16.23
C GLY A 128 9.48 -1.08 17.20
N GLN A 129 8.33 -0.61 16.71
CA GLN A 129 7.33 0.10 17.51
C GLN A 129 6.01 -0.67 17.56
N ARG A 130 5.58 -1.03 18.78
CA ARG A 130 4.24 -1.54 19.05
C ARG A 130 3.28 -0.38 19.28
N LEU A 131 2.20 -0.29 18.50
CA LEU A 131 1.17 0.73 18.70
C LEU A 131 0.06 0.27 19.66
N GLY A 132 -0.11 -1.04 19.82
CA GLY A 132 -1.22 -1.61 20.58
C GLY A 132 -2.58 -1.40 19.92
N CYS A 133 -2.63 -1.14 18.60
CA CYS A 133 -3.86 -0.73 17.93
C CYS A 133 -4.84 -1.90 17.69
N LEU A 134 -4.39 -3.15 17.86
CA LEU A 134 -5.24 -4.34 17.87
C LEU A 134 -6.24 -4.36 19.04
N GLY A 135 -5.88 -3.74 20.17
CA GLY A 135 -6.76 -3.63 21.35
C GLY A 135 -7.83 -2.55 21.24
N GLY A 136 -7.85 -1.77 20.16
CA GLY A 136 -8.80 -0.66 19.97
C GLY A 136 -10.27 -1.12 19.94
N PRO A 137 -11.23 -0.25 20.32
CA PRO A 137 -12.64 -0.60 20.35
C PRO A 137 -13.10 -1.07 18.96
N ASN A 138 -13.93 -2.11 18.92
CA ASN A 138 -14.52 -2.57 17.66
C ASN A 138 -15.51 -1.49 17.19
N THR A 139 -15.12 -0.72 16.18
CA THR A 139 -16.03 0.25 15.57
C THR A 139 -17.04 -0.53 14.74
N THR A 140 -18.29 -0.47 15.21
CA THR A 140 -19.49 -1.00 14.55
C THR A 140 -19.69 -0.42 13.16
#